data_AF-A0A949H693-F1
#
_entry.id   AF-A0A949H693-F1
#
_cell.length_a   1.000
_cell.length_b   1.000
_cell.length_c   1.000
_cell.angle_alpha   90.00
_cell.angle_beta   90.00
_cell.angle_gamma   90.00
#
_symmetry.space_group_name_H-M   'P 1'
#
loop_
_entity.id
_entity.type
_entity.pdbx_description
1 polymer ?
#
loop_
_entity_poly.entity_id
_entity_poly.type
_entity_poly.pdbx_seq_one_letter_code
_entity_poly.pdbx_strand_id
1 'polypeptide(L)'
;MRVISFVGTGNYQAVNYTFDGQQIITTCYCIEAIVTALKHNGTHIDDIVFIATKEAWDRHGALITSTLSPNSICHRHIPTEQGHSELW
;
A
#
# COMPACT_ATOMS: atom_id res chain seq x y z
N MET A 1 5.16 -12.44 5.99
CA MET A 1 4.20 -11.49 6.61
C MET A 1 3.25 -10.93 5.56
N ARG A 2 1.98 -10.69 5.88
CA ARG A 2 1.01 -9.98 5.02
C ARG A 2 0.86 -8.52 5.45
N VAL A 3 0.81 -7.60 4.49
CA VAL A 3 0.49 -6.18 4.71
C VAL A 3 -0.83 -5.84 4.02
N ILE A 4 -1.74 -5.18 4.74
CA ILE A 4 -3.03 -4.75 4.21
C ILE A 4 -3.05 -3.22 4.12
N SER A 5 -3.47 -2.67 2.99
CA SER A 5 -3.55 -1.23 2.76
C SER A 5 -4.88 -0.82 2.15
N PHE A 6 -5.47 0.24 2.69
CA PHE A 6 -6.68 0.84 2.15
C PHE A 6 -6.31 1.97 1.19
N VAL A 7 -6.83 1.93 -0.04
CA VAL A 7 -6.61 2.96 -1.04
C VAL A 7 -7.80 3.92 -1.04
N GLY A 8 -7.54 5.19 -0.79
CA GLY A 8 -8.54 6.26 -0.84
C GLY A 8 -8.48 7.05 -2.15
N THR A 9 -9.44 7.94 -2.36
CA THR A 9 -9.52 8.80 -3.56
C THR A 9 -8.80 10.14 -3.38
N GLY A 10 -8.14 10.38 -2.25
CA GLY A 10 -7.50 11.66 -1.94
C GLY A 10 -6.42 12.09 -2.95
N ASN A 11 -6.12 13.39 -2.95
CA ASN A 11 -5.00 13.95 -3.71
C ASN A 11 -3.70 13.71 -2.95
N TYR A 12 -3.00 12.64 -3.29
CA TYR A 12 -1.75 12.27 -2.62
C TYR A 12 -0.59 13.14 -3.10
N GLN A 13 0.26 13.53 -2.17
CA GLN A 13 1.45 14.33 -2.43
C GLN A 13 2.66 13.61 -1.84
N ALA A 14 3.81 13.76 -2.52
CA ALA A 14 5.04 13.17 -2.04
C ALA A 14 5.47 13.83 -0.73
N VAL A 15 5.73 13.02 0.29
CA VAL A 15 6.20 13.45 1.60
C VAL A 15 7.35 12.57 2.06
N ASN A 16 8.19 13.08 2.95
CA ASN A 16 9.30 12.34 3.53
C ASN A 16 8.78 11.48 4.68
N TYR A 17 8.84 10.16 4.52
CA TYR A 17 8.50 9.23 5.59
C TYR A 17 9.74 8.89 6.40
N THR A 18 9.56 8.85 7.72
CA THR A 18 10.59 8.46 8.68
C THR A 18 10.17 7.23 9.48
N PHE A 19 11.14 6.40 9.85
CA PHE A 19 10.97 5.25 10.72
C PHE A 19 12.20 5.15 11.63
N ASP A 20 11.99 4.96 12.94
CA ASP A 20 13.08 4.95 13.94
C ASP A 20 14.05 6.14 13.84
N GLY A 21 13.51 7.33 13.56
CA GLY A 21 14.30 8.57 13.46
C GLY A 21 15.12 8.70 12.17
N GLN A 22 15.06 7.74 11.27
CA GLN A 22 15.73 7.79 9.96
C GLN A 22 14.72 8.06 8.85
N GLN A 23 15.09 8.88 7.86
CA GLN A 23 14.31 9.01 6.64
C GLN A 23 14.46 7.74 5.80
N ILE A 24 13.32 7.15 5.44
CA ILE A 24 13.29 5.89 4.69
C ILE A 24 13.06 6.14 3.20
N ILE A 25 12.05 6.95 2.86
CA ILE A 25 11.70 7.24 1.46
C ILE A 25 10.85 8.51 1.34
N THR A 26 10.93 9.16 0.17
CA THR A 26 10.01 10.22 -0.24
C THR A 26 9.03 9.65 -1.25
N THR A 27 7.75 9.56 -0.90
CA THR A 27 6.71 8.98 -1.76
C THR A 27 5.35 9.61 -1.44
N CYS A 28 4.39 9.50 -2.36
CA CYS A 28 3.00 9.85 -2.10
C CYS A 28 2.18 8.68 -1.50
N TYR A 29 2.76 7.48 -1.41
CA TYR A 29 2.05 6.28 -0.97
C TYR A 29 2.60 5.73 0.36
N CYS A 30 1.80 5.82 1.43
CA CYS A 30 2.19 5.34 2.76
C CYS A 30 2.59 3.85 2.76
N ILE A 31 1.93 3.02 1.95
CA ILE A 31 2.25 1.59 1.85
C ILE A 31 3.69 1.34 1.37
N GLU A 32 4.21 2.17 0.47
CA GLU A 32 5.58 2.05 -0.03
C GLU A 32 6.60 2.37 1.07
N ALA A 33 6.30 3.37 1.90
CA ALA A 33 7.12 3.68 3.08
C ALA A 33 7.13 2.54 4.11
N ILE A 34 5.97 1.95 4.40
CA ILE A 34 5.85 0.80 5.31
C ILE A 34 6.64 -0.38 4.78
N VAL A 35 6.46 -0.73 3.51
CA VAL A 35 7.18 -1.85 2.85
C VAL A 35 8.69 -1.62 2.88
N THR A 36 9.13 -0.40 2.62
CA THR A 36 10.56 -0.05 2.65
C THR A 36 11.15 -0.17 4.06
N ALA A 37 10.45 0.32 5.07
CA ALA A 37 10.88 0.22 6.48
C ALA A 37 10.98 -1.24 6.95
N LEU A 38 9.97 -2.06 6.63
CA LEU A 38 9.97 -3.49 6.96
C LEU A 38 11.13 -4.23 6.30
N LYS A 39 11.38 -3.98 5.01
CA LYS A 39 12.51 -4.57 4.28
C LYS A 39 13.86 -4.13 4.86
N HIS A 40 14.00 -2.85 5.25
CA HIS A 40 15.21 -2.33 5.89
C HIS A 40 15.52 -3.07 7.20
N ASN A 41 14.49 -3.46 7.94
CA ASN A 41 14.62 -4.24 9.17
C ASN A 41 14.73 -5.76 8.94
N GLY A 42 14.96 -6.20 7.71
CA GLY A 42 15.08 -7.63 7.35
C GLY A 42 13.76 -8.40 7.41
N THR A 43 12.61 -7.73 7.49
CA THR A 43 11.31 -8.38 7.49
C THR A 43 10.91 -8.78 6.08
N HIS A 44 10.62 -10.06 5.89
CA HIS A 44 10.10 -10.58 4.63
C HIS A 44 8.58 -10.38 4.51
N ILE A 45 8.16 -9.78 3.41
CA ILE A 45 6.75 -9.53 3.08
C ILE A 45 6.35 -10.50 1.97
N ASP A 46 5.39 -11.37 2.28
CA ASP A 46 4.92 -12.42 1.37
C ASP A 46 3.85 -11.84 0.42
N ASP A 47 3.01 -10.95 0.95
CA ASP A 47 1.75 -10.54 0.34
C ASP A 47 1.39 -9.10 0.73
N ILE A 48 0.95 -8.31 -0.26
CA ILE A 48 0.38 -6.98 -0.07
C ILE A 48 -1.04 -6.98 -0.63
N VAL A 49 -2.02 -6.79 0.26
CA VAL A 49 -3.43 -6.75 -0.08
C VAL A 49 -3.93 -5.31 -0.07
N PHE A 50 -4.47 -4.87 -1.20
CA PHE A 50 -5.12 -3.57 -1.35
C PHE A 50 -6.62 -3.71 -1.26
N ILE A 51 -7.22 -2.92 -0.37
CA ILE A 51 -8.66 -2.75 -0.27
C ILE A 51 -8.99 -1.37 -0.82
N ALA A 52 -9.73 -1.31 -1.91
CA ALA A 52 -9.98 -0.06 -2.62
C ALA A 52 -11.38 -0.05 -3.23
N THR A 53 -12.03 1.11 -3.28
CA THR A 53 -13.15 1.28 -4.21
C THR A 53 -12.61 1.25 -5.65
N LYS A 54 -13.49 0.99 -6.63
CA LYS A 54 -13.12 1.07 -8.05
C LYS A 54 -12.51 2.43 -8.40
N GLU A 55 -13.10 3.52 -7.93
CA GLU A 55 -12.60 4.88 -8.16
C GLU A 55 -11.19 5.10 -7.59
N ALA A 56 -10.97 4.69 -6.33
CA ALA A 56 -9.66 4.82 -5.70
C ALA A 56 -8.59 4.00 -6.43
N TRP A 57 -8.95 2.80 -6.88
CA TRP A 57 -8.04 1.95 -7.64
C TRP A 57 -7.73 2.51 -9.03
N ASP A 58 -8.74 2.98 -9.76
CA ASP A 58 -8.55 3.55 -11.10
C ASP A 58 -7.66 4.80 -11.03
N ARG A 59 -7.70 5.56 -9.92
CA ARG A 59 -6.85 6.74 -9.70
C ARG A 59 -5.41 6.40 -9.31
N HIS A 60 -5.21 5.44 -8.40
CA HIS A 60 -3.91 5.23 -7.73
C HIS A 60 -3.30 3.84 -7.91
N GLY A 61 -4.09 2.83 -8.24
CA GLY A 61 -3.71 1.42 -8.19
C GLY A 61 -2.47 1.11 -9.04
N ALA A 62 -2.47 1.53 -10.31
CA ALA A 62 -1.35 1.28 -11.22
C ALA A 62 -0.03 1.90 -10.71
N LEU A 63 -0.10 3.15 -10.23
CA LEU A 63 1.05 3.86 -9.71
C LEU A 63 1.57 3.21 -8.42
N ILE A 64 0.70 2.91 -7.46
CA ILE A 64 1.07 2.20 -6.21
C ILE A 64 1.76 0.86 -6.53
N THR A 65 1.18 0.07 -7.45
CA THR A 65 1.77 -1.23 -7.81
C THR A 65 3.12 -1.09 -8.49
N SER A 66 3.36 -0.01 -9.24
CA SER A 66 4.65 0.23 -9.89
C SER A 66 5.74 0.67 -8.93
N THR A 67 5.40 1.32 -7.81
CA THR A 67 6.40 1.74 -6.81
C THR A 67 6.76 0.61 -5.85
N LEU A 68 5.88 -0.38 -5.70
CA LEU A 68 6.16 -1.58 -4.94
C LEU A 68 7.00 -2.56 -5.79
N SER A 69 8.19 -2.90 -5.27
CA SER A 69 9.16 -3.82 -5.88
C SER A 69 8.52 -5.07 -6.51
N PRO A 70 9.05 -5.57 -7.65
CA PRO A 70 8.46 -6.66 -8.45
C PRO A 70 8.31 -8.01 -7.73
N ASN A 71 8.90 -8.16 -6.53
CA ASN A 71 8.89 -9.41 -5.78
C ASN A 71 7.73 -9.54 -4.78
N SER A 72 6.87 -8.54 -4.65
CA SER A 72 5.70 -8.60 -3.77
C SER A 72 4.44 -8.90 -4.56
N ILE A 73 3.75 -9.99 -4.24
CA ILE A 73 2.46 -10.30 -4.85
C ILE A 73 1.45 -9.28 -4.34
N CYS A 74 0.87 -8.50 -5.28
CA CYS A 74 -0.11 -7.47 -4.98
C CYS A 74 -1.51 -7.99 -5.32
N HIS A 75 -2.36 -8.13 -4.31
CA HIS A 75 -3.76 -8.48 -4.49
C HIS A 75 -4.63 -7.24 -4.41
N ARG A 76 -5.62 -7.13 -5.30
CA ARG A 76 -6.65 -6.09 -5.24
C ARG A 76 -7.97 -6.71 -4.84
N HIS A 77 -8.57 -6.17 -3.79
CA HIS A 77 -9.95 -6.43 -3.40
C HIS A 77 -10.79 -5.16 -3.56
N ILE A 78 -11.87 -5.24 -4.34
CA ILE A 78 -12.86 -4.18 -4.49
C ILE A 78 -14.14 -4.69 -3.84
N PRO A 79 -14.53 -4.16 -2.67
CA PRO A 79 -15.80 -4.49 -2.06
C PRO A 79 -16.96 -4.18 -3.02
N THR A 80 -17.85 -5.15 -3.20
CA THR A 80 -19.01 -5.06 -4.10
C THR A 80 -20.32 -4.82 -3.34
N GLU A 81 -20.35 -5.07 -2.04
CA GLU A 81 -21.50 -4.89 -1.17
C GLU A 81 -21.17 -3.97 0.01
N GLN A 82 -22.17 -3.25 0.54
CA GLN A 82 -22.02 -2.40 1.74
C GLN A 82 -21.97 -3.23 3.04
N GLY A 83 -21.42 -4.45 3.01
CA GLY A 83 -21.44 -5.41 4.10
C GLY A 83 -20.09 -5.56 4.80
N HIS A 84 -20.10 -5.61 6.14
CA HIS A 84 -18.89 -5.87 6.96
C HIS A 84 -18.16 -7.18 6.63
N SER A 85 -18.79 -8.13 5.93
CA SER A 85 -18.22 -9.42 5.57
C SER A 85 -17.13 -9.36 4.48
N GLU A 86 -17.06 -8.28 3.71
CA GLU A 86 -16.08 -8.14 2.61
C GLU A 86 -14.73 -7.52 3.06
N LEU A 87 -14.60 -7.17 4.34
CA LEU A 87 -13.39 -6.53 4.88
C LEU A 87 -12.39 -7.51 5.52
N TRP A 88 -12.67 -8.82 5.53
CA TRP A 88 -11.92 -9.84 6.27
C TRP A 88 -11.35 -10.93 5.37
#